data_AF-A0A7C7U767-F1
#
_entry.id   AF-A0A7C7U767-F1
#
_cell.length_a   1.000
_cell.length_b   1.000
_cell.length_c   1.000
_cell.angle_alpha   90.00
_cell.angle_beta   90.00
_cell.angle_gamma   90.00
#
_symmetry.space_group_name_H-M   'P 1'
#
loop_
_entity.id
_entity.type
_entity.pdbx_description
1 polymer ?
#
loop_
_entity_poly.entity_id
_entity_poly.type
_entity_poly.pdbx_seq_one_letter_code
_entity_poly.pdbx_strand_id
1 'polypeptide(L)'
;MSNPVIAEELDLLAKVTALLSELPLAKTASEAPIVRELERLRAVILSGDEAKDISALSEQYHHQAAVLAQLRHAGDAAQVDRRNPYFAHLRLREGGRERDLCLGRTTCIERGIRIVDWRDAPISKIFYSYRQGDEYDEEIA
;
A
#
# COMPACT_ATOMS: atom_id res chain seq x y z
N MET A 1 -29.24 -13.58 -19.64
CA MET A 1 -28.08 -14.42 -19.28
C MET A 1 -26.95 -13.48 -18.92
N SER A 2 -26.41 -13.57 -17.70
CA SER A 2 -25.28 -12.73 -17.28
C SER A 2 -24.05 -13.05 -18.13
N ASN A 3 -23.33 -12.02 -18.59
CA ASN A 3 -22.10 -12.17 -19.36
C ASN A 3 -21.08 -12.99 -18.53
N PRO A 4 -20.44 -14.04 -19.09
CA PRO A 4 -19.53 -14.92 -18.34
C PRO A 4 -18.40 -14.16 -17.63
N VAL A 5 -17.89 -13.08 -18.24
CA VAL A 5 -16.85 -12.24 -17.62
C VAL A 5 -17.38 -11.55 -16.36
N ILE A 6 -18.64 -11.10 -16.36
CA ILE A 6 -19.23 -10.45 -15.17
C ILE A 6 -19.32 -11.44 -14.01
N ALA A 7 -19.74 -12.69 -14.28
CA ALA A 7 -19.81 -13.72 -13.24
C ALA A 7 -18.43 -14.01 -12.65
N GLU A 8 -17.43 -14.17 -13.52
CA GLU A 8 -16.04 -14.39 -13.11
C GLU A 8 -15.50 -13.25 -12.23
N GLU A 9 -15.73 -11.99 -12.62
CA GLU A 9 -15.29 -10.82 -11.85
C GLU A 9 -15.99 -10.72 -10.49
N LEU A 10 -17.29 -11.03 -10.42
CA LEU A 10 -18.03 -11.02 -9.16
C LEU A 10 -17.50 -12.08 -8.20
N ASP A 11 -17.17 -13.27 -8.69
CA ASP A 11 -16.57 -14.35 -7.91
C ASP A 11 -15.17 -13.97 -7.39
N LEU A 12 -14.35 -13.37 -8.27
CA LEU A 12 -13.02 -12.86 -7.90
C LEU A 12 -13.11 -11.75 -6.84
N LEU A 13 -14.00 -10.77 -7.03
CA LEU A 13 -14.20 -9.67 -6.11
C LEU A 13 -14.66 -10.17 -4.73
N ALA A 14 -15.61 -11.12 -4.70
CA ALA A 14 -16.07 -11.72 -3.46
C ALA A 14 -14.93 -12.41 -2.70
N LYS A 15 -14.10 -13.17 -3.41
CA LYS A 15 -12.92 -13.85 -2.84
C LYS A 15 -11.90 -12.84 -2.31
N VAL A 16 -11.53 -11.83 -3.10
CA VAL A 16 -10.56 -10.80 -2.69
C VAL A 16 -11.06 -10.03 -1.48
N THR A 17 -12.33 -9.63 -1.47
CA THR A 17 -12.93 -8.88 -0.36
C THR A 17 -12.94 -9.71 0.93
N ALA A 18 -13.28 -11.01 0.84
CA ALA A 18 -13.23 -11.92 1.98
C ALA A 18 -11.82 -12.02 2.55
N LEU A 19 -10.81 -12.25 1.72
CA LEU A 19 -9.41 -12.34 2.15
C LEU A 19 -8.91 -11.01 2.76
N LEU A 20 -9.25 -9.86 2.16
CA LEU A 20 -8.90 -8.54 2.70
C LEU A 20 -9.56 -8.26 4.06
N SER A 21 -10.72 -8.87 4.33
CA SER A 21 -11.41 -8.72 5.62
C SER A 21 -10.73 -9.52 6.74
N GLU A 22 -10.07 -10.62 6.39
CA GLU A 22 -9.28 -11.45 7.32
C GLU A 22 -7.90 -10.87 7.61
N LEU A 23 -7.36 -10.04 6.69
CA LEU A 23 -6.09 -9.38 6.93
C LEU A 23 -6.21 -8.40 8.10
N PRO A 24 -5.28 -8.47 9.09
CA PRO A 24 -5.27 -7.49 10.16
C PRO A 24 -5.14 -6.11 9.51
N LEU A 25 -5.93 -5.14 10.00
CA LEU A 25 -5.59 -3.74 9.76
C LEU A 25 -4.14 -3.59 10.19
N ALA A 26 -3.28 -3.07 9.31
CA ALA A 26 -1.89 -2.81 9.67
C ALA A 26 -1.91 -2.04 10.98
N LYS A 27 -1.39 -2.64 12.05
CA LYS A 27 -1.21 -1.94 13.32
C LYS A 27 -0.10 -0.95 13.04
N THR A 28 -0.44 0.26 12.58
CA THR A 28 0.48 1.37 12.65
C THR A 28 0.93 1.45 14.10
N ALA A 29 2.25 1.42 14.32
CA ALA A 29 2.77 1.70 15.65
C ALA A 29 2.17 3.04 16.09
N SER A 30 1.69 3.09 17.34
CA SER A 30 0.91 4.25 17.79
C SER A 30 1.73 5.53 17.63
N GLU A 31 1.20 6.52 16.90
CA GLU A 31 1.80 7.86 16.78
C GLU A 31 1.78 8.60 18.13
N ALA A 32 0.78 8.32 18.96
CA ALA A 32 0.51 9.04 20.20
C ALA A 32 1.73 9.26 21.13
N PRO A 33 2.58 8.24 21.45
CA PRO A 33 3.78 8.46 22.25
C PRO A 33 4.79 9.40 21.59
N ILE A 34 5.00 9.29 20.27
CA ILE A 34 5.96 10.14 19.54
C ILE A 34 5.46 11.59 19.50
N VAL A 35 4.16 11.79 19.25
CA VAL A 35 3.52 13.11 19.25
C VAL A 35 3.63 13.78 20.63
N ARG A 36 3.33 13.03 21.71
CA ARG A 36 3.47 13.54 23.08
C ARG A 36 4.91 13.96 23.39
N GLU A 37 5.89 13.19 22.94
CA GLU A 37 7.30 13.53 23.16
C GLU A 37 7.73 14.76 22.35
N LEU A 38 7.28 14.91 21.10
CA LEU A 38 7.51 16.11 20.30
C LEU A 38 6.91 17.37 20.95
N GLU A 39 5.70 17.26 21.51
CA GLU A 39 5.06 18.35 22.26
C GLU A 39 5.88 18.72 23.50
N ARG A 40 6.37 17.73 24.25
CA ARG A 40 7.23 17.92 25.42
C ARG A 40 8.54 18.63 25.06
N LEU A 41 9.25 18.13 24.04
CA LEU A 41 10.52 18.70 23.57
C LEU A 41 10.33 20.14 23.10
N ARG A 42 9.26 20.41 22.34
CA ARG A 42 8.93 21.77 21.88
C ARG A 42 8.68 22.72 23.05
N ALA A 43 7.96 22.28 24.08
CA ALA A 43 7.71 23.09 25.26
C ALA A 43 9.01 23.44 26.01
N VAL A 44 9.92 22.47 26.19
CA VAL A 44 11.22 22.69 26.84
C VAL A 44 12.08 23.66 26.03
N ILE A 45 12.20 23.46 24.71
CA ILE A 45 12.98 24.35 23.82
C ILE A 45 12.44 25.80 23.89
N LEU A 46 11.12 25.98 23.88
CA LEU A 46 10.49 27.31 23.92
C LEU A 46 10.57 27.97 25.30
N SER A 47 10.65 27.19 26.39
CA SER A 47 10.77 27.73 27.74
C SER A 47 12.09 28.48 27.97
N GLY A 48 13.16 28.08 27.26
CA GLY A 48 14.49 28.68 27.39
C GLY A 48 15.25 28.32 28.67
N ASP A 49 14.67 27.50 29.56
CA ASP A 49 15.26 27.13 30.84
C ASP A 49 16.56 26.30 30.68
N GLU A 50 16.69 25.56 29.58
CA GLU A 50 17.84 24.70 29.25
C GLU A 50 18.69 25.25 28.10
N ALA A 51 19.04 26.55 28.13
CA ALA A 51 19.73 27.24 27.04
C ALA A 51 21.04 26.57 26.56
N LYS A 52 21.72 25.82 27.44
CA LYS A 52 22.97 25.10 27.13
C LYS A 52 22.75 23.81 26.34
N ASP A 53 21.54 23.25 26.40
CA ASP A 53 21.20 21.95 25.81
C ASP A 53 20.29 22.08 24.57
N ILE A 54 20.01 23.31 24.12
CA ILE A 54 19.14 23.60 22.96
C ILE A 54 19.54 22.79 21.72
N SER A 55 20.84 22.64 21.44
CA SER A 55 21.31 21.86 20.29
C SER A 55 20.92 20.38 20.39
N ALA A 56 21.16 19.76 21.56
CA ALA A 56 20.83 18.36 21.80
C ALA A 56 19.31 18.12 21.79
N LEU A 57 18.54 19.03 22.38
CA LEU A 57 17.07 18.98 22.36
C LEU A 57 16.50 19.12 20.94
N SER A 58 17.11 19.98 20.11
CA SER A 58 16.72 20.17 18.71
C SER A 58 17.03 18.94 17.86
N GLU A 59 18.20 18.33 18.05
CA GLU A 59 18.56 17.05 17.40
C GLU A 59 17.58 15.94 17.76
N GLN A 60 17.23 15.80 19.05
CA GLN A 60 16.25 14.83 19.51
C GLN A 60 14.87 15.08 18.90
N TYR A 61 14.43 16.35 18.81
CA TYR A 61 13.18 16.72 18.15
C TYR A 61 13.18 16.33 16.67
N HIS A 62 14.25 16.65 15.94
CA HIS A 62 14.38 16.27 14.53
C HIS A 62 14.35 14.76 14.32
N HIS A 63 15.02 14.01 15.19
CA HIS A 63 14.98 12.55 15.14
C HIS A 63 13.55 12.01 15.33
N GLN A 64 12.84 12.45 16.37
CA GLN A 64 11.45 12.03 16.62
C GLN A 64 10.51 12.43 15.48
N ALA A 65 10.69 13.61 14.89
CA ALA A 65 9.90 14.06 13.75
C ALA A 65 10.15 13.21 12.49
N ALA A 66 11.40 12.81 12.24
CA ALA A 66 11.75 11.92 11.14
C ALA A 66 11.14 10.52 11.33
N VAL A 67 11.19 9.97 12.54
CA VAL A 67 10.53 8.68 12.87
C VAL A 67 9.02 8.76 12.67
N LEU A 68 8.37 9.85 13.11
CA LEU A 68 6.94 10.06 12.89
C LEU A 68 6.60 10.16 11.39
N ALA A 69 7.40 10.87 10.60
CA ALA A 69 7.22 10.96 9.16
C ALA A 69 7.35 9.59 8.49
N GLN A 70 8.36 8.80 8.85
CA GLN A 70 8.54 7.43 8.36
C GLN A 70 7.36 6.53 8.72
N LEU A 71 6.86 6.63 9.95
CA LEU A 71 5.72 5.84 10.42
C LEU A 71 4.43 6.20 9.67
N ARG A 72 4.21 7.50 9.42
CA ARG A 72 3.11 7.97 8.57
C ARG A 72 3.25 7.51 7.13
N HIS A 73 4.44 7.61 6.55
CA HIS A 73 4.71 7.08 5.21
C HIS A 73 4.52 5.55 5.13
N ALA A 74 4.86 4.81 6.18
CA ALA A 74 4.63 3.37 6.26
C ALA A 74 3.15 3.02 6.49
N GLY A 75 2.37 3.90 7.15
CA GLY A 75 0.92 3.77 7.27
C GLY A 75 0.17 4.19 5.98
N ASP A 76 0.70 5.18 5.25
CA ASP A 76 0.25 5.63 3.94
C ASP A 76 0.76 4.74 2.79
N ALA A 77 1.66 3.80 3.07
CA ALA A 77 1.91 2.63 2.20
C ALA A 77 0.61 1.82 2.19
N ALA A 78 -0.26 2.26 1.30
CA ALA A 78 -1.69 2.34 1.51
C ALA A 78 -2.36 1.00 1.80
N GLN A 79 -3.20 1.02 2.83
CA GLN A 79 -4.15 -0.05 3.01
C GLN A 79 -5.07 -0.11 1.78
N VAL A 80 -5.21 -1.30 1.20
CA VAL A 80 -6.15 -1.52 0.10
C VAL A 80 -7.56 -1.09 0.54
N ASP A 81 -8.17 -0.19 -0.24
CA ASP A 81 -9.57 0.19 -0.05
C ASP A 81 -10.45 -1.02 -0.31
N ARG A 82 -11.01 -1.60 0.75
CA ARG A 82 -11.84 -2.81 0.66
C ARG A 82 -13.09 -2.63 -0.18
N ARG A 83 -13.58 -1.40 -0.37
CA ARG A 83 -14.75 -1.12 -1.22
C ARG A 83 -14.38 -1.07 -2.70
N ASN A 84 -13.13 -0.73 -3.01
CA ASN A 84 -12.61 -0.63 -4.37
C ASN A 84 -11.18 -1.22 -4.42
N PRO A 85 -11.04 -2.55 -4.22
CA PRO A 85 -9.73 -3.16 -3.98
C PRO A 85 -8.84 -3.15 -5.22
N TYR A 86 -9.44 -3.27 -6.40
CA TYR A 86 -8.79 -3.21 -7.69
C TYR A 86 -9.77 -2.61 -8.71
N PHE A 87 -9.26 -2.04 -9.80
CA PHE A 87 -10.07 -1.51 -10.90
C PHE A 87 -9.95 -2.34 -12.18
N ALA A 88 -8.96 -3.24 -12.24
CA ALA A 88 -8.74 -4.12 -13.38
C ALA A 88 -8.23 -5.49 -12.93
N HIS A 89 -8.51 -6.50 -13.76
CA HIS A 89 -8.05 -7.87 -13.62
C HIS A 89 -7.37 -8.32 -14.92
N LEU A 90 -6.19 -8.92 -14.76
CA LEU A 90 -5.42 -9.54 -15.82
C LEU A 90 -5.32 -11.04 -15.56
N ARG A 91 -5.74 -11.85 -16.53
CA ARG A 91 -5.40 -13.26 -16.61
C ARG A 91 -4.29 -13.46 -17.62
N LEU A 92 -3.09 -13.73 -17.13
CA LEU A 92 -1.91 -13.95 -17.95
C LEU A 92 -1.64 -15.44 -18.10
N ARG A 93 -1.17 -15.85 -19.28
CA ARG A 93 -0.87 -17.24 -19.59
C ARG A 93 0.52 -17.35 -20.19
N GLU A 94 1.40 -18.03 -19.47
CA GLU A 94 2.82 -18.17 -19.83
C GLU A 94 3.26 -19.60 -19.56
N GLY A 95 3.94 -20.23 -20.52
CA GLY A 95 4.47 -21.59 -20.36
C GLY A 95 3.43 -22.64 -19.94
N GLY A 96 2.18 -22.47 -20.39
CA GLY A 96 1.05 -23.35 -20.03
C GLY A 96 0.47 -23.13 -18.62
N ARG A 97 0.92 -22.10 -17.89
CA ARG A 97 0.39 -21.72 -16.57
C ARG A 97 -0.42 -20.44 -16.68
N GLU A 98 -1.57 -20.42 -16.02
CA GLU A 98 -2.40 -19.22 -15.89
C GLU A 98 -2.22 -18.57 -14.53
N ARG A 99 -2.25 -17.24 -14.51
CA ARG A 99 -2.13 -16.43 -13.29
C ARG A 99 -3.08 -15.25 -13.36
N ASP A 100 -3.91 -15.12 -12.33
CA ASP A 100 -4.73 -13.93 -12.11
C ASP A 100 -3.95 -12.89 -11.31
N LEU A 101 -4.02 -11.65 -11.78
CA LEU A 101 -3.41 -10.47 -11.19
C LEU A 101 -4.43 -9.32 -11.20
N CYS A 102 -4.61 -8.65 -10.07
CA CYS A 102 -5.46 -7.48 -9.95
C CYS A 102 -4.62 -6.20 -9.96
N LEU A 103 -5.10 -5.14 -10.60
CA LEU A 103 -4.47 -3.81 -10.59
C LEU A 103 -5.28 -2.86 -9.70
N GLY A 104 -4.63 -2.30 -8.68
CA GLY A 104 -5.24 -1.40 -7.71
C GLY A 104 -4.40 -0.14 -7.48
N ARG A 105 -4.84 0.71 -6.55
CA ARG A 105 -4.08 1.91 -6.14
C ARG A 105 -2.95 1.60 -5.16
N THR A 106 -2.83 0.35 -4.74
CA THR A 106 -1.80 -0.07 -3.80
C THR A 106 -1.52 -1.55 -3.95
N THR A 107 -0.26 -1.93 -3.73
CA THR A 107 0.18 -3.32 -3.75
C THR A 107 -0.24 -4.07 -2.49
N CYS A 108 -0.85 -5.24 -2.66
CA CYS A 108 -1.13 -6.21 -1.60
C CYS A 108 -0.94 -7.62 -2.16
N ILE A 109 0.12 -8.28 -1.70
CA ILE A 109 0.48 -9.65 -2.10
C ILE A 109 0.54 -10.50 -0.84
N GLU A 110 -0.62 -10.97 -0.39
CA GLU A 110 -0.76 -11.68 0.88
C GLU A 110 -1.85 -12.74 0.80
N ARG A 111 -1.60 -13.93 1.39
CA ARG A 111 -2.61 -15.00 1.55
C ARG A 111 -3.45 -15.31 0.28
N GLY A 112 -2.82 -15.25 -0.89
CA GLY A 112 -3.47 -15.52 -2.18
C GLY A 112 -4.12 -14.29 -2.84
N ILE A 113 -4.14 -13.13 -2.18
CA ILE A 113 -4.42 -11.83 -2.80
C ILE A 113 -3.20 -11.43 -3.64
N ARG A 114 -3.45 -10.94 -4.86
CA ARG A 114 -2.43 -10.43 -5.78
C ARG A 114 -2.93 -9.13 -6.41
N ILE A 115 -2.88 -8.06 -5.63
CA ILE A 115 -3.17 -6.71 -6.11
C ILE A 115 -1.83 -5.98 -6.24
N VAL A 116 -1.59 -5.31 -7.37
CA VAL A 116 -0.39 -4.50 -7.58
C VAL A 116 -0.78 -3.04 -7.83
N ASP A 117 0.04 -2.10 -7.36
CA ASP A 117 -0.12 -0.69 -7.71
C ASP A 117 0.17 -0.49 -9.21
N TRP A 118 -0.83 0.02 -9.93
CA TRP A 118 -0.74 0.21 -11.38
C TRP A 118 0.36 1.19 -11.81
N ARG A 119 0.78 2.09 -10.91
CA ARG A 119 1.78 3.12 -11.19
C ARG A 119 3.21 2.57 -11.13
N ASP A 120 3.42 1.65 -10.20
CA ASP A 120 4.76 1.20 -9.82
C ASP A 120 5.10 -0.20 -10.37
N ALA A 121 4.09 -0.98 -10.80
CA ALA A 121 4.30 -2.34 -11.27
C ALA A 121 4.50 -2.38 -12.81
N PRO A 122 5.68 -2.81 -13.33
CA PRO A 122 5.94 -2.87 -14.77
C PRO A 122 4.95 -3.74 -15.54
N ILE A 123 4.43 -4.78 -14.89
CA ILE A 123 3.38 -5.67 -15.41
C ILE A 123 2.08 -4.95 -15.81
N SER A 124 1.82 -3.77 -15.23
CA SER A 124 0.63 -2.97 -15.55
C SER A 124 0.64 -2.45 -16.99
N LYS A 125 1.83 -2.37 -17.63
CA LYS A 125 1.95 -2.01 -19.05
C LYS A 125 1.15 -2.96 -19.93
N ILE A 126 1.08 -4.25 -19.59
CA ILE A 126 0.34 -5.23 -20.39
C ILE A 126 -1.13 -4.82 -20.53
N PHE A 127 -1.74 -4.34 -19.45
CA PHE A 127 -3.14 -3.90 -19.45
C PHE A 127 -3.41 -2.73 -20.40
N TYR A 128 -2.43 -1.83 -20.59
CA TYR A 128 -2.57 -0.64 -21.42
C TYR A 128 -2.09 -0.85 -22.86
N SER A 129 -1.17 -1.79 -23.09
CA SER A 129 -0.52 -2.00 -24.38
C SER A 129 -1.19 -3.08 -25.24
N TYR A 130 -1.88 -4.04 -24.63
CA TYR A 130 -2.43 -5.22 -25.33
C TYR A 130 -3.94 -5.34 -25.13
N ARG A 131 -4.64 -5.88 -26.13
CA ARG A 131 -6.06 -6.22 -26.01
C ARG A 131 -6.20 -7.65 -25.47
N GLN A 132 -7.40 -7.95 -24.96
CA GLN A 132 -7.71 -9.30 -24.51
C GLN A 132 -7.58 -10.31 -25.65
N GLY A 133 -6.74 -11.32 -25.45
CA GLY A 133 -6.49 -12.39 -26.42
C GLY A 133 -5.28 -12.16 -27.31
N ASP A 134 -4.66 -10.97 -27.26
CA ASP A 134 -3.43 -10.69 -27.98
C ASP A 134 -2.27 -11.51 -27.39
N GLU A 135 -1.35 -11.93 -28.26
CA GLU A 135 -0.02 -12.37 -27.83
C GLU A 135 0.76 -11.15 -27.32
N TYR A 136 1.53 -11.34 -26.25
CA TYR A 136 2.37 -10.31 -25.67
C TYR A 136 3.80 -10.80 -25.57
N ASP A 137 4.76 -9.89 -25.79
CA ASP A 137 6.19 -10.14 -25.66
C ASP A 137 6.78 -9.03 -24.80
N GLU A 138 6.65 -9.19 -23.48
CA GLU A 138 7.09 -8.21 -22.49
C GLU A 138 8.02 -8.90 -21.48
N GLU A 139 9.25 -8.40 -21.37
CA GLU A 139 10.17 -8.80 -20.32
C GLU A 139 9.92 -7.93 -19.07
N ILE A 140 9.37 -8.55 -18.04
CA ILE A 140 9.03 -7.89 -16.77
C ILE A 140 10.19 -8.10 -15.80
N ALA A 141 11.00 -7.05 -15.60
CA ALA A 141 12.12 -7.02 -14.65
C ALA A 141 11.67 -6.73 -13.20
#